data_AF-A0A8T4N2R8-F1
#
_entry.id   AF-A0A8T4N2R8-F1
#
_cell.length_a   1.000
_cell.length_b   1.000
_cell.length_c   1.000
_cell.angle_alpha   90.00
_cell.angle_beta   90.00
_cell.angle_gamma   90.00
#
_symmetry.space_group_name_H-M   'P 1'
#
loop_
_entity.id
_entity.type
_entity.pdbx_description
1 polymer ?
#
loop_
_entity_poly.entity_id
_entity_poly.type
_entity_poly.pdbx_seq_one_letter_code
_entity_poly.pdbx_strand_id
1 'polypeptide(L)'
;MSKDRKREEARVLTDLLDSYVSGERIAEEKIGIGIRPNGYWTIWENIEKELKEEIENNNGEFPGQRYLTKAGKSSVSRAISIYHGGFREVRKKMGYSIGTQDPKLISDFSWLRQQLQDIIDKDNGEFPNDQRIVELGRRDLRWGIWKYHGGYPAVRKKMGYESKSSSVPVKDWKVVRKELEKIIAQNKGEFPSSKNLVRRGRKDLLESIQQYYGGIGEVQRRMGYEPKLTKYEKLRDWEYIKGELEAIMGKNNGVFPSQKHLNKIGRSGLWAVIQEHHGGMNIVRAKLGKSLKTKPKELLMDWSWLKGELEAIIEENAGEFPPQLCLQEIGRTDISNAIKKYHGGFPAVRKKMGHQLVQNEYGLVSDWKWVSKQLKQIIDGEGKFPSTPRLIELDRGDLIGAIARHHGGINAVRKRLGYEPAKKSKEQLSDWNWVQREFEKIIREDNGKFPTQRRLGELRKTHLQNAVTLYHGGINAARQRMGYSLPSRPKGYLTNWENLESELLRISKELGHFPSKIELVKLRESSIAAAITLYHGGFKKVRELIQRKIGVRPESEHLGSLLETYVNGDQNE
;
A
#
# COMPACT_ATOMS: atom_id res chain seq x y z
N MET A 1 29.03 -37.58 0.39
CA MET A 1 28.23 -38.26 -0.66
C MET A 1 29.04 -39.43 -1.20
N SER A 2 28.44 -40.61 -1.40
CA SER A 2 29.15 -41.79 -1.94
C SER A 2 29.69 -41.52 -3.34
N LYS A 3 30.89 -42.04 -3.65
CA LYS A 3 31.54 -41.96 -4.97
C LYS A 3 30.64 -42.52 -6.08
N ASP A 4 29.81 -43.51 -5.74
CA ASP A 4 28.86 -44.13 -6.67
C ASP A 4 27.67 -43.22 -6.96
N ARG A 5 27.22 -42.44 -5.97
CA ARG A 5 26.15 -41.44 -6.18
C ARG A 5 26.62 -40.27 -7.04
N LYS A 6 27.88 -39.84 -6.87
CA LYS A 6 28.50 -38.82 -7.74
C LYS A 6 28.69 -39.32 -9.17
N ARG A 7 29.03 -40.60 -9.36
CA ARG A 7 29.12 -41.23 -10.70
C ARG A 7 27.76 -41.33 -11.36
N GLU A 8 26.73 -41.69 -10.61
CA GLU A 8 25.36 -41.74 -11.13
C GLU A 8 24.84 -40.33 -11.48
N GLU A 9 25.09 -39.33 -10.63
CA GLU A 9 24.75 -37.93 -10.91
C GLU A 9 25.51 -37.38 -12.12
N ALA A 10 26.81 -37.68 -12.25
CA ALA A 10 27.62 -37.28 -13.41
C ALA A 10 27.11 -37.93 -14.70
N ARG A 11 26.74 -39.22 -14.65
CA ARG A 11 26.20 -39.95 -15.79
C ARG A 11 24.84 -39.39 -16.23
N VAL A 12 23.96 -39.08 -15.28
CA VAL A 12 22.66 -38.41 -15.55
C VAL A 12 22.87 -37.01 -16.13
N LEU A 13 23.88 -36.27 -15.67
CA LEU A 13 24.24 -34.95 -16.23
C LEU A 13 24.85 -35.04 -17.64
N THR A 14 25.66 -36.06 -17.92
CA THR A 14 26.18 -36.34 -19.26
C THR A 14 25.04 -36.67 -20.23
N ASP A 15 24.12 -37.55 -19.84
CA ASP A 15 22.95 -37.89 -20.65
C ASP A 15 22.05 -36.65 -20.90
N LEU A 16 21.93 -35.76 -19.92
CA LEU A 16 21.24 -34.46 -20.06
C LEU A 16 21.98 -33.49 -21.00
N LEU A 17 23.31 -33.42 -20.94
CA LEU A 17 24.12 -32.59 -21.82
C LEU A 17 24.10 -33.10 -23.27
N ASP A 18 24.21 -34.40 -23.47
CA ASP A 18 24.11 -35.02 -24.80
C ASP A 18 22.71 -34.81 -25.38
N SER A 19 21.66 -34.90 -24.57
CA SER A 19 20.28 -34.55 -24.98
C SER A 19 20.10 -33.07 -25.34
N TYR A 20 20.83 -32.17 -24.69
CA TYR A 20 20.81 -30.72 -24.98
C TYR A 20 21.57 -30.38 -26.27
N VAL A 21 22.64 -31.11 -26.56
CA VAL A 21 23.44 -30.96 -27.79
C VAL A 21 22.76 -31.65 -28.98
N SER A 22 22.10 -32.79 -28.77
CA SER A 22 21.41 -33.56 -29.83
C SER A 22 19.96 -33.13 -30.08
N GLY A 23 19.29 -32.53 -29.09
CA GLY A 23 17.91 -32.06 -29.18
C GLY A 23 16.82 -33.12 -28.91
N GLU A 24 17.17 -34.33 -28.47
CA GLU A 24 16.21 -35.41 -28.15
C GLU A 24 15.76 -35.43 -26.67
N ARG A 25 14.56 -35.96 -26.38
CA ARG A 25 13.87 -35.88 -25.06
C ARG A 25 13.88 -37.23 -24.32
N ILE A 26 14.21 -37.24 -23.02
CA ILE A 26 14.30 -38.46 -22.18
C ILE A 26 12.95 -38.76 -21.48
N ALA A 27 12.57 -40.05 -21.40
CA ALA A 27 11.31 -40.53 -20.81
C ALA A 27 11.29 -40.55 -19.26
N GLU A 28 10.09 -40.32 -18.70
CA GLU A 28 9.83 -39.86 -17.32
C GLU A 28 9.87 -40.93 -16.19
N GLU A 29 10.10 -42.21 -16.46
CA GLU A 29 10.02 -43.26 -15.41
C GLU A 29 11.13 -43.19 -14.34
N LYS A 30 12.11 -42.29 -14.47
CA LYS A 30 13.30 -42.24 -13.59
C LYS A 30 13.23 -41.28 -12.38
N ILE A 31 12.14 -40.55 -12.13
CA ILE A 31 12.16 -39.47 -11.11
C ILE A 31 10.95 -39.50 -10.15
N GLY A 32 11.08 -40.19 -9.01
CA GLY A 32 10.01 -40.34 -7.99
C GLY A 32 10.05 -39.32 -6.85
N ILE A 33 9.34 -38.18 -6.95
CA ILE A 33 9.09 -37.24 -5.84
C ILE A 33 7.69 -36.61 -5.99
N GLY A 34 6.90 -36.53 -4.90
CA GLY A 34 5.49 -36.09 -4.83
C GLY A 34 5.17 -34.62 -5.16
N ILE A 35 5.92 -33.99 -6.06
CA ILE A 35 5.53 -32.76 -6.74
C ILE A 35 4.83 -33.19 -8.03
N ARG A 36 3.55 -32.83 -8.19
CA ARG A 36 2.87 -33.09 -9.47
C ARG A 36 3.68 -32.40 -10.58
N PRO A 37 4.18 -33.15 -11.58
CA PRO A 37 5.16 -32.65 -12.53
C PRO A 37 4.63 -31.44 -13.32
N ASN A 38 5.53 -30.63 -13.87
CA ASN A 38 5.16 -29.56 -14.79
C ASN A 38 4.36 -30.16 -15.96
N GLY A 39 3.09 -29.78 -16.09
CA GLY A 39 2.16 -30.35 -17.07
C GLY A 39 1.11 -31.31 -16.49
N TYR A 40 1.19 -31.72 -15.23
CA TYR A 40 0.15 -32.59 -14.62
C TYR A 40 -1.27 -32.02 -14.79
N TRP A 41 -1.40 -30.70 -14.60
CA TRP A 41 -2.66 -29.97 -14.70
C TRP A 41 -3.12 -29.67 -16.14
N THR A 42 -2.26 -29.89 -17.14
CA THR A 42 -2.62 -29.72 -18.55
C THR A 42 -3.30 -30.96 -19.14
N ILE A 43 -3.14 -32.12 -18.48
CA ILE A 43 -3.71 -33.41 -18.89
C ILE A 43 -5.19 -33.49 -18.44
N TRP A 44 -6.08 -33.87 -19.35
CA TRP A 44 -7.53 -33.91 -19.11
C TRP A 44 -7.91 -34.99 -18.09
N GLU A 45 -7.33 -36.18 -18.22
CA GLU A 45 -7.63 -37.36 -17.41
C GLU A 45 -7.36 -37.12 -15.92
N ASN A 46 -6.35 -36.31 -15.61
CA ASN A 46 -6.02 -35.90 -14.24
C ASN A 46 -7.08 -34.94 -13.66
N ILE A 47 -7.60 -34.03 -14.47
CA ILE A 47 -8.69 -33.12 -14.06
C ILE A 47 -10.00 -33.89 -13.90
N GLU A 48 -10.30 -34.79 -14.84
CA GLU A 48 -11.49 -35.65 -14.79
C GLU A 48 -11.50 -36.50 -13.51
N LYS A 49 -10.36 -37.10 -13.16
CA LYS A 49 -10.21 -37.90 -11.93
C LYS A 49 -10.49 -37.07 -10.67
N GLU A 50 -9.81 -35.93 -10.52
CA GLU A 50 -9.98 -35.06 -9.35
C GLU A 50 -11.41 -34.49 -9.25
N LEU A 51 -12.07 -34.23 -10.39
CA LEU A 51 -13.45 -33.75 -10.41
C LEU A 51 -14.47 -34.84 -10.10
N LYS A 52 -14.25 -36.10 -10.52
CA LYS A 52 -15.16 -37.21 -10.20
C LYS A 52 -15.26 -37.42 -8.68
N GLU A 53 -14.12 -37.40 -7.99
CA GLU A 53 -14.06 -37.49 -6.53
C GLU A 53 -14.85 -36.35 -5.85
N GLU A 54 -14.68 -35.11 -6.33
CA GLU A 54 -15.40 -33.95 -5.79
C GLU A 54 -16.90 -33.93 -6.14
N ILE A 55 -17.28 -34.51 -7.28
CA ILE A 55 -18.69 -34.67 -7.68
C ILE A 55 -19.39 -35.65 -6.74
N GLU A 56 -18.76 -36.77 -6.42
CA GLU A 56 -19.29 -37.74 -5.44
C GLU A 56 -19.44 -37.08 -4.07
N ASN A 57 -18.44 -36.31 -3.63
CA ASN A 57 -18.47 -35.53 -2.39
C ASN A 57 -19.51 -34.39 -2.40
N ASN A 58 -20.02 -34.00 -3.57
CA ASN A 58 -21.02 -32.95 -3.75
C ASN A 58 -22.39 -33.51 -4.18
N ASN A 59 -22.73 -34.72 -3.73
CA ASN A 59 -24.01 -35.40 -4.02
C ASN A 59 -24.34 -35.49 -5.53
N GLY A 60 -23.32 -35.66 -6.38
CA GLY A 60 -23.47 -35.73 -7.83
C GLY A 60 -23.61 -34.39 -8.54
N GLU A 61 -23.58 -33.26 -7.83
CA GLU A 61 -23.62 -31.92 -8.44
C GLU A 61 -22.22 -31.47 -8.90
N PHE A 62 -22.14 -30.87 -10.09
CA PHE A 62 -20.87 -30.40 -10.63
C PHE A 62 -20.27 -29.25 -9.79
N PRO A 63 -19.06 -29.41 -9.24
CA PRO A 63 -18.49 -28.46 -8.29
C PRO A 63 -18.13 -27.12 -8.95
N GLY A 64 -18.61 -26.03 -8.37
CA GLY A 64 -18.25 -24.66 -8.78
C GLY A 64 -16.95 -24.19 -8.14
N GLN A 65 -16.38 -23.09 -8.68
CA GLN A 65 -15.17 -22.47 -8.14
C GLN A 65 -15.22 -22.18 -6.63
N ARG A 66 -16.37 -21.72 -6.11
CA ARG A 66 -16.54 -21.44 -4.67
C ARG A 66 -16.50 -22.72 -3.84
N TYR A 67 -17.10 -23.80 -4.32
CA TYR A 67 -17.07 -25.11 -3.66
C TYR A 67 -15.63 -25.63 -3.58
N LEU A 68 -14.93 -25.70 -4.72
CA LEU A 68 -13.54 -26.19 -4.76
C LEU A 68 -12.59 -25.36 -3.89
N THR A 69 -12.82 -24.05 -3.80
CA THR A 69 -12.03 -23.19 -2.90
C THR A 69 -12.31 -23.51 -1.43
N LYS A 70 -13.58 -23.76 -1.06
CA LYS A 70 -13.96 -24.15 0.30
C LYS A 70 -13.45 -25.54 0.67
N ALA A 71 -13.38 -26.45 -0.30
CA ALA A 71 -12.82 -27.79 -0.15
C ALA A 71 -11.27 -27.82 -0.16
N GLY A 72 -10.58 -26.67 -0.26
CA GLY A 72 -9.11 -26.60 -0.31
C GLY A 72 -8.49 -27.02 -1.65
N LYS A 73 -9.31 -27.28 -2.67
CA LYS A 73 -8.92 -27.73 -4.02
C LYS A 73 -8.74 -26.55 -4.99
N SER A 74 -8.14 -25.45 -4.52
CA SER A 74 -7.92 -24.24 -5.34
C SER A 74 -7.04 -24.49 -6.57
N SER A 75 -6.12 -25.46 -6.50
CA SER A 75 -5.26 -25.87 -7.62
C SER A 75 -6.05 -26.46 -8.79
N VAL A 76 -7.05 -27.30 -8.50
CA VAL A 76 -7.97 -27.88 -9.51
C VAL A 76 -8.79 -26.76 -10.16
N SER A 77 -9.36 -25.86 -9.34
CA SER A 77 -10.10 -24.70 -9.86
C SER A 77 -9.25 -23.83 -10.77
N ARG A 78 -7.97 -23.61 -10.44
CA ARG A 78 -7.06 -22.80 -11.25
C ARG A 78 -6.68 -23.52 -12.55
N ALA A 79 -6.45 -24.82 -12.49
CA ALA A 79 -6.13 -25.63 -13.66
C ALA A 79 -7.29 -25.64 -14.69
N ILE A 80 -8.53 -25.79 -14.22
CA ILE A 80 -9.74 -25.70 -15.05
C ILE A 80 -9.79 -24.37 -15.82
N SER A 81 -9.51 -23.27 -15.12
CA SER A 81 -9.53 -21.92 -15.72
C SER A 81 -8.41 -21.66 -16.72
N ILE A 82 -7.20 -22.16 -16.46
CA ILE A 82 -6.01 -21.83 -17.29
C ILE A 82 -5.88 -22.80 -18.47
N TYR A 83 -6.06 -24.10 -18.26
CA TYR A 83 -5.67 -25.13 -19.23
C TYR A 83 -6.84 -25.77 -19.96
N HIS A 84 -8.05 -25.75 -19.39
CA HIS A 84 -9.19 -26.54 -19.90
C HIS A 84 -10.38 -25.70 -20.37
N GLY A 85 -10.15 -24.43 -20.72
CA GLY A 85 -11.18 -23.55 -21.28
C GLY A 85 -12.23 -23.07 -20.26
N GLY A 86 -12.00 -23.30 -18.97
CA GLY A 86 -12.88 -22.85 -17.88
C GLY A 86 -14.01 -23.80 -17.54
N PHE A 87 -14.73 -23.48 -16.46
CA PHE A 87 -15.75 -24.35 -15.85
C PHE A 87 -16.88 -24.73 -16.81
N ARG A 88 -17.18 -23.89 -17.82
CA ARG A 88 -18.25 -24.19 -18.80
C ARG A 88 -17.84 -25.34 -19.73
N GLU A 89 -16.64 -25.29 -20.28
CA GLU A 89 -16.14 -26.32 -21.21
C GLU A 89 -15.90 -27.64 -20.48
N VAL A 90 -15.33 -27.60 -19.28
CA VAL A 90 -15.14 -28.79 -18.45
C VAL A 90 -16.48 -29.42 -18.05
N ARG A 91 -17.48 -28.62 -17.68
CA ARG A 91 -18.83 -29.10 -17.38
C ARG A 91 -19.48 -29.80 -18.58
N LYS A 92 -19.32 -29.23 -19.78
CA LYS A 92 -19.79 -29.82 -21.04
C LYS A 92 -19.09 -31.16 -21.31
N LYS A 93 -17.76 -31.22 -21.17
CA LYS A 93 -16.96 -32.44 -21.36
C LYS A 93 -17.35 -33.56 -20.39
N MET A 94 -17.77 -33.21 -19.17
CA MET A 94 -18.23 -34.15 -18.15
C MET A 94 -19.71 -34.56 -18.32
N GLY A 95 -20.38 -34.16 -19.42
CA GLY A 95 -21.77 -34.54 -19.69
C GLY A 95 -22.82 -33.77 -18.89
N TYR A 96 -22.44 -32.72 -18.17
CA TYR A 96 -23.38 -31.90 -17.40
C TYR A 96 -24.01 -30.81 -18.28
N SER A 97 -25.27 -30.50 -18.00
CA SER A 97 -26.03 -29.47 -18.72
C SER A 97 -25.30 -28.11 -18.67
N ILE A 98 -24.96 -27.62 -19.85
CA ILE A 98 -24.59 -26.22 -20.08
C ILE A 98 -25.84 -25.52 -20.62
N GLY A 99 -26.22 -24.41 -19.99
CA GLY A 99 -27.40 -23.64 -20.43
C GLY A 99 -27.38 -23.31 -21.93
N THR A 100 -28.57 -23.20 -22.53
CA THR A 100 -28.69 -22.84 -23.97
C THR A 100 -28.35 -21.37 -24.21
N GLN A 101 -27.90 -21.04 -25.42
CA GLN A 101 -27.72 -19.66 -25.87
C GLN A 101 -28.76 -19.23 -26.90
N ASP A 102 -29.67 -20.13 -27.31
CA ASP A 102 -30.69 -19.83 -28.31
C ASP A 102 -31.76 -18.88 -27.73
N PRO A 103 -31.83 -17.63 -28.21
CA PRO A 103 -32.78 -16.66 -27.69
C PRO A 103 -34.24 -17.07 -27.94
N LYS A 104 -34.54 -17.86 -28.98
CA LYS A 104 -35.90 -18.33 -29.28
C LYS A 104 -36.39 -19.26 -28.18
N LEU A 105 -35.59 -20.27 -27.83
CA LEU A 105 -35.90 -21.19 -26.72
C LEU A 105 -36.00 -20.45 -25.38
N ILE A 106 -35.10 -19.51 -25.10
CA ILE A 106 -35.08 -18.78 -23.82
C ILE A 106 -36.29 -17.84 -23.68
N SER A 107 -36.79 -17.30 -24.79
CA SER A 107 -38.00 -16.49 -24.81
C SER A 107 -39.30 -17.31 -24.70
N ASP A 108 -39.26 -18.61 -24.97
CA ASP A 108 -40.42 -19.50 -24.83
C ASP A 108 -40.67 -19.85 -23.36
N PHE A 109 -41.86 -19.52 -22.88
CA PHE A 109 -42.26 -19.79 -21.50
C PHE A 109 -42.49 -21.28 -21.25
N SER A 110 -42.92 -22.06 -22.23
CA SER A 110 -43.16 -23.51 -22.08
C SER A 110 -41.86 -24.25 -21.81
N TRP A 111 -40.83 -23.91 -22.58
CA TRP A 111 -39.47 -24.40 -22.35
C TRP A 111 -38.94 -23.97 -20.98
N LEU A 112 -39.02 -22.67 -20.64
CA LEU A 112 -38.57 -22.17 -19.34
C LEU A 112 -39.30 -22.86 -18.17
N ARG A 113 -40.60 -23.09 -18.30
CA ARG A 113 -41.44 -23.75 -17.30
C ARG A 113 -40.98 -25.19 -17.06
N GLN A 114 -40.74 -25.96 -18.11
CA GLN A 114 -40.25 -27.33 -17.99
C GLN A 114 -38.89 -27.36 -17.28
N GLN A 115 -37.96 -26.50 -17.69
CA GLN A 115 -36.63 -26.44 -17.10
C GLN A 115 -36.64 -26.05 -15.62
N LEU A 116 -37.56 -25.16 -15.21
CA LEU A 116 -37.73 -24.79 -13.81
C LEU A 116 -38.45 -25.89 -13.02
N GLN A 117 -39.41 -26.61 -13.63
CA GLN A 117 -40.10 -27.72 -12.98
C GLN A 117 -39.12 -28.87 -12.65
N ASP A 118 -38.22 -29.22 -13.57
CA ASP A 118 -37.19 -30.25 -13.33
C ASP A 118 -36.28 -29.89 -12.14
N ILE A 119 -36.02 -28.60 -11.92
CA ILE A 119 -35.23 -28.12 -10.78
C ILE A 119 -36.05 -28.17 -9.49
N ILE A 120 -37.31 -27.75 -9.56
CA ILE A 120 -38.25 -27.78 -8.44
C ILE A 120 -38.44 -29.22 -7.94
N ASP A 121 -38.61 -30.18 -8.84
CA ASP A 121 -38.82 -31.58 -8.49
C ASP A 121 -37.57 -32.17 -7.80
N LYS A 122 -36.37 -31.74 -8.21
CA LYS A 122 -35.11 -32.10 -7.55
C LYS A 122 -34.89 -31.40 -6.21
N ASP A 123 -35.43 -30.19 -6.05
CA ASP A 123 -35.32 -29.37 -4.83
C ASP A 123 -36.56 -29.56 -3.92
N ASN A 124 -37.19 -30.75 -3.91
CA ASN A 124 -38.34 -31.11 -3.05
C ASN A 124 -39.54 -30.15 -3.14
N GLY A 125 -39.81 -29.59 -4.31
CA GLY A 125 -40.93 -28.69 -4.55
C GLY A 125 -40.64 -27.21 -4.26
N GLU A 126 -39.42 -26.85 -3.86
CA GLU A 126 -39.04 -25.45 -3.63
C GLU A 126 -38.77 -24.70 -4.93
N PHE A 127 -39.37 -23.51 -5.08
CA PHE A 127 -39.14 -22.68 -6.26
C PHE A 127 -37.73 -22.06 -6.26
N PRO A 128 -36.89 -22.31 -7.28
CA PRO A 128 -35.48 -21.94 -7.28
C PRO A 128 -35.28 -20.43 -7.28
N ASN A 129 -34.24 -19.97 -6.58
CA ASN A 129 -33.85 -18.57 -6.50
C ASN A 129 -32.61 -18.28 -7.39
N ASP A 130 -32.26 -16.98 -7.51
CA ASP A 130 -31.14 -16.52 -8.35
C ASP A 130 -29.82 -17.26 -8.07
N GLN A 131 -29.53 -17.50 -6.79
CA GLN A 131 -28.30 -18.13 -6.36
C GLN A 131 -28.26 -19.63 -6.72
N ARG A 132 -29.38 -20.35 -6.51
CA ARG A 132 -29.51 -21.78 -6.86
C ARG A 132 -29.32 -22.01 -8.37
N ILE A 133 -29.93 -21.16 -9.21
CA ILE A 133 -29.78 -21.23 -10.67
C ILE A 133 -28.32 -20.99 -11.10
N VAL A 134 -27.59 -20.11 -10.41
CA VAL A 134 -26.16 -19.85 -10.68
C VAL A 134 -25.28 -21.03 -10.26
N GLU A 135 -25.57 -21.68 -9.13
CA GLU A 135 -24.86 -22.88 -8.64
C GLU A 135 -25.02 -24.06 -9.60
N LEU A 136 -26.24 -24.24 -10.11
CA LEU A 136 -26.55 -25.21 -11.15
C LEU A 136 -25.95 -24.84 -12.52
N GLY A 137 -25.27 -23.70 -12.65
CA GLY A 137 -24.65 -23.25 -13.91
C GLY A 137 -25.66 -22.85 -14.99
N ARG A 138 -26.94 -22.72 -14.65
CA ARG A 138 -28.06 -22.44 -15.56
C ARG A 138 -28.30 -20.94 -15.75
N ARG A 139 -27.23 -20.21 -16.10
CA ARG A 139 -27.28 -18.75 -16.32
C ARG A 139 -28.21 -18.34 -17.48
N ASP A 140 -28.48 -19.27 -18.39
CA ASP A 140 -29.50 -19.17 -19.44
C ASP A 140 -30.89 -18.94 -18.85
N LEU A 141 -31.29 -19.73 -17.85
CA LEU A 141 -32.59 -19.60 -17.17
C LEU A 141 -32.67 -18.27 -16.42
N ARG A 142 -31.61 -17.91 -15.67
CA ARG A 142 -31.52 -16.62 -14.97
C ARG A 142 -31.72 -15.46 -15.93
N TRP A 143 -31.00 -15.48 -17.06
CA TRP A 143 -31.08 -14.44 -18.07
C TRP A 143 -32.46 -14.40 -18.72
N GLY A 144 -33.03 -15.55 -19.07
CA GLY A 144 -34.39 -15.66 -19.64
C GLY A 144 -35.47 -15.12 -18.71
N ILE A 145 -35.43 -15.50 -17.44
CA ILE A 145 -36.35 -15.04 -16.40
C ILE A 145 -36.37 -13.51 -16.34
N TRP A 146 -35.20 -12.87 -16.30
CA TRP A 146 -35.09 -11.41 -16.20
C TRP A 146 -35.40 -10.70 -17.51
N LYS A 147 -34.93 -11.22 -18.65
CA LYS A 147 -35.01 -10.52 -19.94
C LYS A 147 -36.37 -10.65 -20.61
N TYR A 148 -36.96 -11.84 -20.59
CA TYR A 148 -38.17 -12.14 -21.38
C TYR A 148 -39.41 -12.35 -20.51
N HIS A 149 -39.26 -12.74 -19.25
CA HIS A 149 -40.38 -13.22 -18.44
C HIS A 149 -40.72 -12.38 -17.21
N GLY A 150 -40.14 -11.18 -17.08
CA GLY A 150 -40.53 -10.19 -16.06
C GLY A 150 -39.95 -10.44 -14.67
N GLY A 151 -38.89 -11.24 -14.57
CA GLY A 151 -38.20 -11.56 -13.32
C GLY A 151 -38.85 -12.69 -12.52
N TYR A 152 -38.15 -13.12 -11.46
CA TYR A 152 -38.57 -14.23 -10.60
C TYR A 152 -40.01 -14.10 -10.06
N PRO A 153 -40.51 -12.93 -9.61
CA PRO A 153 -41.88 -12.80 -9.14
C PRO A 153 -42.94 -13.09 -10.21
N ALA A 154 -42.72 -12.64 -11.45
CA ALA A 154 -43.66 -12.84 -12.55
C ALA A 154 -43.69 -14.31 -13.00
N VAL A 155 -42.51 -14.95 -13.12
CA VAL A 155 -42.41 -16.38 -13.48
C VAL A 155 -43.02 -17.25 -12.39
N ARG A 156 -42.75 -16.96 -11.11
CA ARG A 156 -43.32 -17.67 -9.97
C ARG A 156 -44.86 -17.62 -9.99
N LYS A 157 -45.43 -16.43 -10.21
CA LYS A 157 -46.88 -16.25 -10.39
C LYS A 157 -47.44 -17.04 -11.58
N LYS A 158 -46.77 -16.99 -12.74
CA LYS A 158 -47.18 -17.74 -13.95
C LYS A 158 -47.12 -19.26 -13.76
N MET A 159 -46.24 -19.76 -12.90
CA MET A 159 -46.12 -21.18 -12.57
C MET A 159 -47.07 -21.62 -11.43
N GLY A 160 -47.95 -20.74 -10.94
CA GLY A 160 -48.90 -21.08 -9.87
C GLY A 160 -48.29 -21.10 -8.47
N TYR A 161 -47.05 -20.63 -8.32
CA TYR A 161 -46.41 -20.44 -7.02
C TYR A 161 -46.80 -19.05 -6.53
N GLU A 162 -47.79 -18.93 -5.64
CA GLU A 162 -48.17 -17.62 -5.12
C GLU A 162 -47.06 -17.04 -4.23
N SER A 163 -46.71 -15.78 -4.52
CA SER A 163 -46.13 -14.91 -3.50
C SER A 163 -47.25 -14.61 -2.50
N LYS A 164 -47.09 -14.99 -1.22
CA LYS A 164 -47.94 -14.52 -0.11
C LYS A 164 -47.73 -13.01 0.13
N SER A 165 -47.98 -12.20 -0.88
CA SER A 165 -47.64 -10.77 -0.94
C SER A 165 -48.73 -10.01 -1.65
N SER A 166 -49.95 -10.10 -1.12
CA SER A 166 -51.01 -9.09 -1.30
C SER A 166 -52.16 -9.41 -0.34
N SER A 167 -51.97 -9.14 0.95
CA SER A 167 -53.11 -8.97 1.84
C SER A 167 -52.96 -7.60 2.49
N VAL A 168 -54.06 -6.86 2.53
CA VAL A 168 -54.20 -5.62 3.29
C VAL A 168 -53.50 -5.78 4.64
N PRO A 169 -52.66 -4.82 5.07
CA PRO A 169 -51.97 -4.89 6.36
C PRO A 169 -52.98 -5.20 7.46
N VAL A 170 -52.79 -6.30 8.18
CA VAL A 170 -53.76 -6.81 9.15
C VAL A 170 -53.57 -6.06 10.47
N LYS A 171 -54.59 -5.31 10.89
CA LYS A 171 -54.61 -4.54 12.15
C LYS A 171 -55.02 -5.37 13.38
N ASP A 172 -55.52 -6.59 13.18
CA ASP A 172 -55.88 -7.46 14.32
C ASP A 172 -54.64 -8.12 14.94
N TRP A 173 -54.37 -7.75 16.19
CA TRP A 173 -53.24 -8.25 16.96
C TRP A 173 -53.29 -9.76 17.18
N LYS A 174 -54.47 -10.36 17.33
CA LYS A 174 -54.60 -11.82 17.52
C LYS A 174 -54.08 -12.59 16.31
N VAL A 175 -54.34 -12.07 15.10
CA VAL A 175 -53.88 -12.66 13.85
C VAL A 175 -52.37 -12.49 13.69
N VAL A 176 -51.85 -11.27 13.90
CA VAL A 176 -50.42 -10.96 13.82
C VAL A 176 -49.61 -11.78 14.83
N ARG A 177 -50.10 -11.89 16.07
CA ARG A 177 -49.49 -12.70 17.13
C ARG A 177 -49.43 -14.18 16.76
N LYS A 178 -50.55 -14.78 16.32
CA LYS A 178 -50.62 -16.20 15.95
C LYS A 178 -49.68 -16.55 14.79
N GLU A 179 -49.54 -15.65 13.81
CA GLU A 179 -48.63 -15.85 12.68
C GLU A 179 -47.15 -15.72 13.10
N LEU A 180 -46.83 -14.79 14.00
CA LEU A 180 -45.48 -14.70 14.59
C LEU A 180 -45.14 -15.93 15.44
N GLU A 181 -46.06 -16.44 16.26
CA GLU A 181 -45.87 -17.65 17.08
C GLU A 181 -45.53 -18.88 16.21
N LYS A 182 -46.19 -19.06 15.07
CA LYS A 182 -45.83 -20.12 14.10
C LYS A 182 -44.40 -19.98 13.58
N ILE A 183 -43.99 -18.75 13.24
CA ILE A 183 -42.64 -18.47 12.71
C ILE A 183 -41.59 -18.67 13.80
N ILE A 184 -41.89 -18.27 15.05
CA ILE A 184 -41.02 -18.47 16.21
C ILE A 184 -40.82 -19.98 16.48
N ALA A 185 -41.90 -20.78 16.45
CA ALA A 185 -41.81 -22.22 16.59
C ALA A 185 -40.92 -22.85 15.49
N GLN A 186 -41.04 -22.39 14.24
CA GLN A 186 -40.18 -22.81 13.14
C GLN A 186 -38.75 -22.26 13.21
N ASN A 187 -38.49 -21.29 14.10
CA ASN A 187 -37.19 -20.66 14.31
C ASN A 187 -36.56 -21.11 15.65
N LYS A 188 -36.89 -22.32 16.12
CA LYS A 188 -36.38 -22.91 17.37
C LYS A 188 -36.60 -22.02 18.60
N GLY A 189 -37.69 -21.26 18.62
CA GLY A 189 -38.03 -20.35 19.73
C GLY A 189 -37.43 -18.96 19.63
N GLU A 190 -36.63 -18.64 18.60
CA GLU A 190 -36.07 -17.30 18.42
C GLU A 190 -37.06 -16.35 17.70
N PHE A 191 -37.14 -15.11 18.19
CA PHE A 191 -37.97 -14.07 17.59
C PHE A 191 -37.49 -13.70 16.16
N PRO A 192 -38.38 -13.65 15.16
CA PRO A 192 -37.98 -13.40 13.78
C PRO A 192 -37.45 -11.96 13.58
N SER A 193 -36.41 -11.81 12.76
CA SER A 193 -35.94 -10.49 12.28
C SER A 193 -36.64 -10.06 10.99
N SER A 194 -36.58 -8.77 10.64
CA SER A 194 -37.15 -8.27 9.38
C SER A 194 -36.57 -9.01 8.15
N LYS A 195 -35.28 -9.36 8.20
CA LYS A 195 -34.63 -10.17 7.15
C LYS A 195 -35.16 -11.61 7.12
N ASN A 196 -35.45 -12.21 8.27
CA ASN A 196 -36.05 -13.54 8.37
C ASN A 196 -37.46 -13.56 7.77
N LEU A 197 -38.29 -12.57 8.11
CA LEU A 197 -39.65 -12.42 7.54
C LEU A 197 -39.62 -12.24 6.02
N VAL A 198 -38.75 -11.36 5.51
CA VAL A 198 -38.60 -11.12 4.05
C VAL A 198 -38.10 -12.38 3.33
N ARG A 199 -37.10 -13.09 3.88
CA ARG A 199 -36.59 -14.34 3.29
C ARG A 199 -37.66 -15.44 3.21
N ARG A 200 -38.58 -15.46 4.17
CA ARG A 200 -39.73 -16.38 4.21
C ARG A 200 -40.92 -15.91 3.36
N GLY A 201 -40.75 -14.83 2.61
CA GLY A 201 -41.82 -14.25 1.78
C GLY A 201 -42.93 -13.58 2.58
N ARG A 202 -42.74 -13.34 3.89
CA ARG A 202 -43.74 -12.74 4.80
C ARG A 202 -43.61 -11.22 4.90
N LYS A 203 -43.62 -10.55 3.74
CA LYS A 203 -43.60 -9.08 3.68
C LYS A 203 -44.91 -8.47 4.18
N ASP A 204 -46.02 -9.16 3.93
CA ASP A 204 -47.36 -8.87 4.48
C ASP A 204 -47.34 -8.61 6.00
N LEU A 205 -46.70 -9.52 6.74
CA LEU A 205 -46.62 -9.48 8.19
C LEU A 205 -45.68 -8.36 8.66
N LEU A 206 -44.55 -8.17 7.97
CA LEU A 206 -43.61 -7.09 8.26
C LEU A 206 -44.25 -5.71 8.07
N GLU A 207 -45.02 -5.52 6.99
CA GLU A 207 -45.76 -4.28 6.72
C GLU A 207 -46.80 -4.01 7.81
N SER A 208 -47.54 -5.03 8.23
CA SER A 208 -48.52 -4.93 9.32
C SER A 208 -47.86 -4.53 10.66
N ILE A 209 -46.70 -5.14 10.97
CA ILE A 209 -45.88 -4.84 12.15
C ILE A 209 -45.37 -3.39 12.12
N GLN A 210 -44.88 -2.93 10.96
CA GLN A 210 -44.35 -1.58 10.80
C GLN A 210 -45.44 -0.51 10.87
N GLN A 211 -46.60 -0.77 10.24
CA GLN A 211 -47.66 0.21 10.11
C GLN A 211 -48.51 0.37 11.38
N TYR A 212 -48.77 -0.71 12.13
CA TYR A 212 -49.72 -0.66 13.26
C TYR A 212 -49.10 -0.89 14.64
N TYR A 213 -47.85 -1.38 14.71
CA TYR A 213 -47.29 -1.84 15.98
C TYR A 213 -45.89 -1.32 16.28
N GLY A 214 -45.47 -0.21 15.65
CA GLY A 214 -44.21 0.46 15.99
C GLY A 214 -42.95 -0.30 15.55
N GLY A 215 -43.09 -1.32 14.70
CA GLY A 215 -41.98 -2.10 14.18
C GLY A 215 -41.62 -3.33 15.01
N ILE A 216 -40.64 -4.08 14.52
CA ILE A 216 -40.39 -5.44 14.98
C ILE A 216 -39.89 -5.52 16.43
N GLY A 217 -39.14 -4.51 16.90
CA GLY A 217 -38.63 -4.47 18.27
C GLY A 217 -39.70 -4.18 19.33
N GLU A 218 -40.75 -3.44 18.97
CA GLU A 218 -41.89 -3.16 19.86
C GLU A 218 -42.78 -4.41 19.97
N VAL A 219 -43.06 -5.05 18.84
CA VAL A 219 -43.81 -6.32 18.80
C VAL A 219 -43.06 -7.43 19.54
N GLN A 220 -41.72 -7.47 19.44
CA GLN A 220 -40.88 -8.37 20.22
C GLN A 220 -41.05 -8.17 21.73
N ARG A 221 -40.98 -6.91 22.21
CA ARG A 221 -41.23 -6.56 23.62
C ARG A 221 -42.64 -6.94 24.06
N ARG A 222 -43.64 -6.63 23.23
CA ARG A 222 -45.05 -6.95 23.48
C ARG A 222 -45.32 -8.46 23.58
N MET A 223 -44.49 -9.28 22.97
CA MET A 223 -44.56 -10.75 23.07
C MET A 223 -43.67 -11.33 24.18
N GLY A 224 -43.08 -10.50 25.04
CA GLY A 224 -42.26 -10.94 26.18
C GLY A 224 -40.84 -11.37 25.81
N TYR A 225 -40.36 -11.02 24.61
CA TYR A 225 -38.97 -11.27 24.20
C TYR A 225 -38.12 -10.03 24.44
N GLU A 226 -36.92 -10.20 25.00
CA GLU A 226 -35.97 -9.09 25.14
C GLU A 226 -35.43 -8.68 23.75
N PRO A 227 -35.63 -7.41 23.33
CA PRO A 227 -35.07 -6.94 22.08
C PRO A 227 -33.56 -6.77 22.20
N LYS A 228 -32.83 -7.19 21.16
CA LYS A 228 -31.41 -6.83 21.03
C LYS A 228 -31.34 -5.31 20.82
N LEU A 229 -30.95 -4.55 21.85
CA LEU A 229 -30.75 -3.10 21.77
C LEU A 229 -29.94 -2.76 20.51
N THR A 230 -30.44 -1.81 19.72
CA THR A 230 -29.74 -1.39 18.51
C THR A 230 -28.38 -0.79 18.88
N LYS A 231 -27.41 -0.86 17.96
CA LYS A 231 -26.09 -0.25 18.15
C LYS A 231 -26.17 1.24 18.50
N TYR A 232 -27.24 1.94 18.09
CA TYR A 232 -27.46 3.35 18.37
C TYR A 232 -28.04 3.61 19.77
N GLU A 233 -28.96 2.76 20.22
CA GLU A 233 -29.53 2.86 21.58
C GLU A 233 -28.50 2.54 22.66
N LYS A 234 -27.59 1.59 22.42
CA LYS A 234 -26.47 1.30 23.33
C LYS A 234 -25.52 2.48 23.51
N LEU A 235 -25.34 3.32 22.49
CA LEU A 235 -24.44 4.48 22.55
C LEU A 235 -24.98 5.62 23.43
N ARG A 236 -26.26 5.58 23.82
CA ARG A 236 -26.81 6.54 24.79
C ARG A 236 -26.43 6.21 26.23
N ASP A 237 -26.06 4.95 26.49
CA ASP A 237 -25.61 4.52 27.82
C ASP A 237 -24.17 4.96 28.10
N TRP A 238 -23.95 5.52 29.29
CA TRP A 238 -22.65 6.06 29.69
C TRP A 238 -21.58 4.97 29.84
N GLU A 239 -21.88 3.85 30.50
CA GLU A 239 -20.91 2.78 30.73
C GLU A 239 -20.50 2.09 29.41
N TYR A 240 -21.45 1.97 28.48
CA TYR A 240 -21.17 1.46 27.14
C TYR A 240 -20.22 2.37 26.36
N ILE A 241 -20.47 3.70 26.30
CA ILE A 241 -19.56 4.61 25.58
C ILE A 241 -18.20 4.74 26.26
N LYS A 242 -18.16 4.67 27.60
CA LYS A 242 -16.93 4.67 28.39
C LYS A 242 -16.05 3.50 28.00
N GLY A 243 -16.58 2.27 28.00
CA GLY A 243 -15.84 1.08 27.59
C GLY A 243 -15.38 1.13 26.13
N GLU A 244 -16.20 1.64 25.21
CA GLU A 244 -15.81 1.81 23.81
C GLU A 244 -14.67 2.82 23.63
N LEU A 245 -14.72 3.94 24.36
CA LEU A 245 -13.67 4.97 24.32
C LEU A 245 -12.38 4.47 24.98
N GLU A 246 -12.47 3.74 26.09
CA GLU A 246 -11.32 3.10 26.75
C GLU A 246 -10.65 2.07 25.83
N ALA A 247 -11.42 1.24 25.12
CA ALA A 247 -10.89 0.30 24.14
C ALA A 247 -10.20 1.01 22.96
N ILE A 248 -10.75 2.13 22.49
CA ILE A 248 -10.12 2.97 21.45
C ILE A 248 -8.81 3.59 21.97
N MET A 249 -8.83 4.13 23.19
CA MET A 249 -7.64 4.72 23.83
C MET A 249 -6.56 3.67 24.07
N GLY A 250 -6.91 2.45 24.47
CA GLY A 250 -5.96 1.34 24.65
C GLY A 250 -5.22 0.98 23.35
N LYS A 251 -5.91 1.07 22.19
CA LYS A 251 -5.30 0.87 20.87
C LYS A 251 -4.51 2.08 20.35
N ASN A 252 -4.62 3.23 21.02
CA ASN A 252 -4.05 4.52 20.60
C ASN A 252 -3.12 5.11 21.67
N ASN A 253 -2.38 4.26 22.40
CA ASN A 253 -1.42 4.63 23.44
C ASN A 253 -1.97 5.60 24.50
N GLY A 254 -3.24 5.43 24.89
CA GLY A 254 -3.90 6.28 25.89
C GLY A 254 -4.33 7.66 25.38
N VAL A 255 -4.11 7.98 24.10
CA VAL A 255 -4.51 9.27 23.52
C VAL A 255 -6.01 9.30 23.27
N PHE A 256 -6.68 10.27 23.90
CA PHE A 256 -8.11 10.48 23.77
C PHE A 256 -8.53 10.76 22.31
N PRO A 257 -9.52 10.05 21.75
CA PRO A 257 -9.85 10.11 20.34
C PRO A 257 -10.43 11.48 19.91
N SER A 258 -10.03 11.95 18.73
CA SER A 258 -10.62 13.13 18.08
C SER A 258 -11.75 12.74 17.12
N GLN A 259 -12.60 13.68 16.71
CA GLN A 259 -13.61 13.45 15.67
C GLN A 259 -12.98 12.88 14.38
N LYS A 260 -11.85 13.46 13.93
CA LYS A 260 -11.11 12.97 12.75
C LYS A 260 -10.65 11.52 12.95
N HIS A 261 -10.18 11.18 14.14
CA HIS A 261 -9.78 9.81 14.47
C HIS A 261 -10.97 8.84 14.46
N LEU A 262 -12.09 9.20 15.12
CA LEU A 262 -13.31 8.38 15.14
C LEU A 262 -13.87 8.15 13.74
N ASN A 263 -13.86 9.17 12.88
CA ASN A 263 -14.28 9.03 11.49
C ASN A 263 -13.35 8.08 10.71
N LYS A 264 -12.03 8.20 10.89
CA LYS A 264 -11.03 7.33 10.24
C LYS A 264 -11.20 5.86 10.59
N ILE A 265 -11.60 5.55 11.83
CA ILE A 265 -11.83 4.17 12.29
C ILE A 265 -13.28 3.68 12.07
N GLY A 266 -14.10 4.41 11.30
CA GLY A 266 -15.48 4.03 10.99
C GLY A 266 -16.45 4.13 12.17
N ARG A 267 -16.13 4.97 13.16
CA ARG A 267 -16.90 5.19 14.39
C ARG A 267 -17.55 6.59 14.44
N SER A 268 -17.98 7.11 13.29
CA SER A 268 -18.66 8.41 13.18
C SER A 268 -19.98 8.48 13.99
N GLY A 269 -20.71 7.36 14.09
CA GLY A 269 -21.92 7.28 14.91
C GLY A 269 -21.67 7.45 16.41
N LEU A 270 -20.51 7.01 16.92
CA LEU A 270 -20.12 7.25 18.33
C LEU A 270 -19.87 8.74 18.57
N TRP A 271 -19.24 9.44 17.61
CA TRP A 271 -19.05 10.89 17.70
C TRP A 271 -20.38 11.64 17.73
N ALA A 272 -21.32 11.29 16.85
CA ALA A 272 -22.62 11.94 16.77
C ALA A 272 -23.39 11.81 18.10
N VAL A 273 -23.41 10.61 18.68
CA VAL A 273 -24.09 10.38 19.97
C VAL A 273 -23.40 11.08 21.13
N ILE A 274 -22.06 11.14 21.15
CA ILE A 274 -21.32 11.94 22.14
C ILE A 274 -21.74 13.42 22.08
N GLN A 275 -21.90 13.95 20.87
CA GLN A 275 -22.28 15.34 20.66
C GLN A 275 -23.74 15.62 21.07
N GLU A 276 -24.68 14.76 20.67
CA GLU A 276 -26.11 14.96 20.87
C GLU A 276 -26.59 14.61 22.28
N HIS A 277 -26.00 13.58 22.91
CA HIS A 277 -26.54 12.99 24.14
C HIS A 277 -25.60 13.04 25.34
N HIS A 278 -24.30 13.25 25.15
CA HIS A 278 -23.31 13.28 26.25
C HIS A 278 -22.64 14.64 26.45
N GLY A 279 -23.18 15.69 25.83
CA GLY A 279 -22.72 17.07 26.02
C GLY A 279 -21.40 17.39 25.32
N GLY A 280 -20.98 16.54 24.38
CA GLY A 280 -19.80 16.75 23.57
C GLY A 280 -18.49 16.27 24.18
N MET A 281 -17.44 16.36 23.37
CA MET A 281 -16.19 15.64 23.60
C MET A 281 -15.41 16.11 24.84
N ASN A 282 -15.52 17.39 25.23
CA ASN A 282 -14.86 17.92 26.42
C ASN A 282 -15.53 17.45 27.72
N ILE A 283 -16.86 17.30 27.74
CA ILE A 283 -17.60 16.79 28.90
C ILE A 283 -17.27 15.31 29.11
N VAL A 284 -17.31 14.52 28.04
CA VAL A 284 -16.92 13.10 28.09
C VAL A 284 -15.45 12.94 28.51
N ARG A 285 -14.56 13.82 28.04
CA ARG A 285 -13.15 13.84 28.45
C ARG A 285 -12.96 14.14 29.94
N ALA A 286 -13.74 15.09 30.47
CA ALA A 286 -13.75 15.41 31.90
C ALA A 286 -14.27 14.23 32.74
N LYS A 287 -15.36 13.59 32.32
CA LYS A 287 -15.92 12.40 32.99
C LYS A 287 -14.95 11.21 33.02
N LEU A 288 -14.03 11.13 32.05
CA LEU A 288 -12.95 10.14 31.97
C LEU A 288 -11.66 10.56 32.70
N GLY A 289 -11.67 11.69 33.41
CA GLY A 289 -10.50 12.19 34.15
C GLY A 289 -9.33 12.60 33.26
N LYS A 290 -9.56 12.93 31.98
CA LYS A 290 -8.52 13.29 31.01
C LYS A 290 -8.42 14.82 30.87
N SER A 291 -7.21 15.30 30.57
CA SER A 291 -6.91 16.73 30.46
C SER A 291 -7.71 17.41 29.34
N LEU A 292 -8.45 18.47 29.70
CA LEU A 292 -9.28 19.23 28.76
C LEU A 292 -8.43 19.81 27.62
N LYS A 293 -8.91 19.68 26.37
CA LYS A 293 -8.23 20.25 25.21
C LYS A 293 -8.32 21.78 25.17
N THR A 294 -9.37 22.35 25.74
CA THR A 294 -9.61 23.79 25.91
C THR A 294 -10.40 23.97 27.20
N LYS A 295 -9.95 24.88 28.08
CA LYS A 295 -10.67 25.21 29.32
C LYS A 295 -12.00 25.94 29.00
N PRO A 296 -13.05 25.82 29.84
CA PRO A 296 -14.32 26.53 29.65
C PRO A 296 -14.12 28.05 29.60
N LYS A 297 -14.96 28.75 28.84
CA LYS A 297 -14.86 30.21 28.65
C LYS A 297 -14.98 30.96 29.97
N GLU A 298 -15.88 30.49 30.83
CA GLU A 298 -16.22 31.05 32.14
C GLU A 298 -14.99 31.03 33.06
N LEU A 299 -14.21 29.94 33.01
CA LEU A 299 -12.97 29.80 33.77
C LEU A 299 -11.86 30.70 33.20
N LEU A 300 -11.76 30.85 31.87
CA LEU A 300 -10.77 31.75 31.25
C LEU A 300 -11.06 33.24 31.52
N MET A 301 -12.30 33.58 31.84
CA MET A 301 -12.71 34.94 32.25
C MET A 301 -12.48 35.21 33.73
N ASP A 302 -12.33 34.18 34.56
CA ASP A 302 -12.13 34.33 36.01
C ASP A 302 -10.73 34.87 36.32
N TRP A 303 -10.69 36.00 37.02
CA TRP A 303 -9.45 36.63 37.46
C TRP A 303 -8.74 35.83 38.54
N SER A 304 -9.47 35.19 39.46
CA SER A 304 -8.88 34.43 40.56
C SER A 304 -8.13 33.21 40.04
N TRP A 305 -8.73 32.52 39.07
CA TRP A 305 -8.07 31.42 38.36
C TRP A 305 -6.83 31.89 37.59
N LEU A 306 -6.96 32.93 36.74
CA LEU A 306 -5.84 33.44 35.95
C LEU A 306 -4.68 33.89 36.84
N LYS A 307 -4.98 34.57 37.95
CA LYS A 307 -3.99 35.05 38.91
C LYS A 307 -3.20 33.90 39.53
N GLY A 308 -3.88 32.87 40.08
CA GLY A 308 -3.19 31.75 40.72
C GLY A 308 -2.32 30.95 39.75
N GLU A 309 -2.78 30.77 38.50
CA GLU A 309 -2.00 30.10 37.47
C GLU A 309 -0.76 30.90 37.05
N LEU A 310 -0.86 32.22 36.97
CA LEU A 310 0.28 33.09 36.68
C LEU A 310 1.24 33.17 37.86
N GLU A 311 0.77 33.18 39.11
CA GLU A 311 1.62 33.18 40.31
C GLU A 311 2.51 31.94 40.37
N ALA A 312 1.95 30.75 40.11
CA ALA A 312 2.74 29.52 40.05
C ALA A 312 3.84 29.57 38.96
N ILE A 313 3.51 30.11 37.78
CA ILE A 313 4.48 30.26 36.69
C ILE A 313 5.55 31.32 37.01
N ILE A 314 5.17 32.39 37.70
CA ILE A 314 6.10 33.43 38.13
C ILE A 314 7.07 32.88 39.17
N GLU A 315 6.60 32.07 40.11
CA GLU A 315 7.43 31.39 41.11
C GLU A 315 8.44 30.44 40.44
N GLU A 316 7.98 29.63 39.49
CA GLU A 316 8.85 28.75 38.69
C GLU A 316 9.84 29.53 37.81
N ASN A 317 9.48 30.75 37.39
CA ASN A 317 10.30 31.64 36.56
C ASN A 317 11.06 32.70 37.39
N ALA A 318 11.54 32.33 38.58
CA ALA A 318 12.39 33.17 39.43
C ALA A 318 11.82 34.58 39.74
N GLY A 319 10.49 34.71 39.82
CA GLY A 319 9.80 35.96 40.13
C GLY A 319 9.56 36.89 38.94
N GLU A 320 9.96 36.49 37.72
CA GLU A 320 9.75 37.29 36.52
C GLU A 320 8.38 37.03 35.86
N PHE A 321 7.65 38.09 35.55
CA PHE A 321 6.35 37.99 34.86
C PHE A 321 6.49 37.38 33.47
N PRO A 322 5.80 36.25 33.17
CA PRO A 322 6.03 35.48 31.95
C PRO A 322 5.62 36.27 30.70
N PRO A 323 6.50 36.39 29.68
CA PRO A 323 6.11 36.91 28.38
C PRO A 323 5.18 35.92 27.65
N GLN A 324 4.46 36.39 26.64
CA GLN A 324 3.54 35.56 25.87
C GLN A 324 4.21 34.30 25.30
N LEU A 325 5.44 34.43 24.80
CA LEU A 325 6.21 33.32 24.24
C LEU A 325 6.50 32.23 25.29
N CYS A 326 6.87 32.63 26.52
CA CYS A 326 7.09 31.70 27.62
C CYS A 326 5.84 30.83 27.86
N LEU A 327 4.65 31.46 27.94
CA LEU A 327 3.39 30.73 28.08
C LEU A 327 3.08 29.79 26.91
N GLN A 328 3.52 30.11 25.69
CA GLN A 328 3.35 29.22 24.54
C GLN A 328 4.33 28.03 24.60
N GLU A 329 5.57 28.27 24.99
CA GLU A 329 6.64 27.25 25.13
C GLU A 329 6.33 26.23 26.22
N ILE A 330 5.80 26.66 27.36
CA ILE A 330 5.35 25.75 28.44
C ILE A 330 3.96 25.14 28.16
N GLY A 331 3.42 25.31 26.95
CA GLY A 331 2.13 24.75 26.51
C GLY A 331 0.89 25.43 27.11
N ARG A 332 1.06 26.49 27.91
CA ARG A 332 0.00 27.30 28.55
C ARG A 332 -0.59 28.35 27.60
N THR A 333 -0.90 27.92 26.38
CA THR A 333 -1.57 28.75 25.35
C THR A 333 -2.97 29.19 25.78
N ASP A 334 -3.60 28.43 26.69
CA ASP A 334 -4.87 28.77 27.34
C ASP A 334 -4.76 30.08 28.15
N ILE A 335 -3.72 30.23 28.98
CA ILE A 335 -3.45 31.46 29.74
C ILE A 335 -3.16 32.62 28.78
N SER A 336 -2.27 32.42 27.79
CA SER A 336 -1.94 33.47 26.82
C SER A 336 -3.20 34.00 26.10
N ASN A 337 -4.11 33.10 25.71
CA ASN A 337 -5.36 33.47 25.07
C ASN A 337 -6.34 34.15 26.04
N ALA A 338 -6.40 33.69 27.30
CA ALA A 338 -7.21 34.34 28.34
C ALA A 338 -6.78 35.79 28.56
N ILE A 339 -5.47 36.02 28.76
CA ILE A 339 -4.88 37.35 28.96
C ILE A 339 -5.28 38.29 27.82
N LYS A 340 -5.10 37.85 26.57
CA LYS A 340 -5.41 38.66 25.38
C LYS A 340 -6.90 38.96 25.21
N LYS A 341 -7.75 37.96 25.44
CA LYS A 341 -9.16 38.02 25.05
C LYS A 341 -10.07 38.56 26.14
N TYR A 342 -9.74 38.34 27.40
CA TYR A 342 -10.64 38.61 28.53
C TYR A 342 -10.07 39.57 29.58
N HIS A 343 -8.75 39.74 29.65
CA HIS A 343 -8.10 40.49 30.74
C HIS A 343 -7.29 41.72 30.28
N GLY A 344 -7.57 42.23 29.07
CA GLY A 344 -7.01 43.49 28.59
C GLY A 344 -5.55 43.41 28.10
N GLY A 345 -5.02 42.20 27.88
CA GLY A 345 -3.67 41.99 27.37
C GLY A 345 -2.60 41.93 28.45
N PHE A 346 -1.39 41.50 28.04
CA PHE A 346 -0.25 41.29 28.93
C PHE A 346 0.14 42.54 29.74
N PRO A 347 0.11 43.77 29.19
CA PRO A 347 0.41 44.97 29.97
C PRO A 347 -0.60 45.23 31.11
N ALA A 348 -1.90 45.01 30.85
CA ALA A 348 -2.95 45.22 31.84
C ALA A 348 -2.84 44.20 32.98
N VAL A 349 -2.64 42.92 32.66
CA VAL A 349 -2.47 41.85 33.65
C VAL A 349 -1.18 42.04 34.47
N ARG A 350 -0.06 42.38 33.81
CA ARG A 350 1.23 42.66 34.47
C ARG A 350 1.12 43.80 35.49
N LYS A 351 0.45 44.89 35.10
CA LYS A 351 0.16 46.01 36.01
C LYS A 351 -0.74 45.58 37.16
N LYS A 352 -1.78 44.78 36.88
CA LYS A 352 -2.73 44.27 37.89
C LYS A 352 -2.08 43.32 38.89
N MET A 353 -0.97 42.67 38.51
CA MET A 353 -0.13 41.83 39.37
C MET A 353 1.04 42.59 40.03
N GLY A 354 1.12 43.93 39.87
CA GLY A 354 2.13 44.75 40.56
C GLY A 354 3.53 44.72 39.96
N HIS A 355 3.72 44.14 38.77
CA HIS A 355 5.03 44.12 38.10
C HIS A 355 5.26 45.40 37.27
N GLN A 356 6.52 45.83 37.18
CA GLN A 356 6.90 47.02 36.39
C GLN A 356 6.59 46.85 34.90
N LEU A 357 6.05 47.90 34.28
CA LEU A 357 5.79 47.95 32.84
C LEU A 357 7.13 48.08 32.09
N VAL A 358 7.51 47.05 31.34
CA VAL A 358 8.67 47.13 30.44
C VAL A 358 8.24 47.85 29.17
N GLN A 359 8.81 49.02 28.89
CA GLN A 359 8.63 49.67 27.60
C GLN A 359 9.16 48.75 26.49
N ASN A 360 8.29 48.49 25.49
CA ASN A 360 8.58 48.00 24.14
C ASN A 360 8.80 46.49 23.94
N GLU A 361 7.74 45.77 23.57
CA GLU A 361 7.76 44.45 22.89
C GLU A 361 8.60 44.42 21.58
N TYR A 362 9.05 45.58 21.06
CA TYR A 362 9.88 45.71 19.86
C TYR A 362 11.40 45.71 20.09
N GLY A 363 11.89 45.84 21.34
CA GLY A 363 13.32 45.98 21.64
C GLY A 363 14.11 44.65 21.60
N LEU A 364 13.50 43.53 21.97
CA LEU A 364 14.20 42.25 22.12
C LEU A 364 14.60 41.61 20.78
N VAL A 365 13.78 41.78 19.72
CA VAL A 365 14.06 41.24 18.38
C VAL A 365 15.09 42.07 17.60
N SER A 366 15.27 43.33 17.97
CA SER A 366 16.32 44.21 17.44
C SER A 366 17.62 44.12 18.25
N ASP A 367 17.57 43.66 19.50
CA ASP A 367 18.75 43.45 20.35
C ASP A 367 19.61 42.26 19.89
N TRP A 368 20.87 42.55 19.53
CA TRP A 368 21.87 41.56 19.18
C TRP A 368 22.19 40.58 20.31
N LYS A 369 22.15 41.01 21.58
CA LYS A 369 22.45 40.13 22.73
C LYS A 369 21.44 38.99 22.83
N TRP A 370 20.17 39.30 22.60
CA TRP A 370 19.11 38.30 22.59
C TRP A 370 19.24 37.35 21.38
N VAL A 371 19.37 37.89 20.16
CA VAL A 371 19.50 37.07 18.93
C VAL A 371 20.73 36.15 18.98
N SER A 372 21.86 36.65 19.48
CA SER A 372 23.08 35.86 19.62
C SER A 372 22.97 34.78 20.70
N LYS A 373 22.35 35.04 21.85
CA LYS A 373 22.10 34.04 22.89
C LYS A 373 21.23 32.90 22.38
N GLN A 374 20.14 33.23 21.69
CA GLN A 374 19.20 32.25 21.13
C GLN A 374 19.86 31.38 20.05
N LEU A 375 20.63 31.97 19.14
CA LEU A 375 21.36 31.21 18.13
C LEU A 375 22.46 30.33 18.74
N LYS A 376 23.18 30.81 19.75
CA LYS A 376 24.20 30.01 20.44
C LYS A 376 23.62 28.76 21.09
N GLN A 377 22.48 28.87 21.78
CA GLN A 377 21.80 27.70 22.36
C GLN A 377 21.46 26.63 21.31
N ILE A 378 20.98 27.04 20.13
CA ILE A 378 20.69 26.12 19.02
C ILE A 378 21.98 25.51 18.45
N ILE A 379 23.02 26.31 18.31
CA ILE A 379 24.33 25.87 17.81
C ILE A 379 24.97 24.87 18.77
N ASP A 380 24.95 25.14 20.07
CA ASP A 380 25.53 24.28 21.11
C ASP A 380 24.77 22.95 21.18
N GLY A 381 23.44 22.97 20.97
CA GLY A 381 22.63 21.75 20.92
C GLY A 381 22.79 20.92 19.65
N GLU A 382 23.08 21.53 18.50
CA GLU A 382 23.14 20.83 17.20
C GLU A 382 24.56 20.66 16.63
N GLY A 383 25.57 21.32 17.21
CA GLY A 383 26.95 21.34 16.72
C GLY A 383 27.14 22.04 15.36
N LYS A 384 26.12 22.74 14.85
CA LYS A 384 26.14 23.38 13.52
C LYS A 384 25.29 24.65 13.49
N PHE A 385 25.66 25.59 12.61
CA PHE A 385 24.89 26.80 12.41
C PHE A 385 23.54 26.51 11.73
N PRO A 386 22.40 26.92 12.33
CA PRO A 386 21.07 26.57 11.82
C PRO A 386 20.79 27.19 10.45
N SER A 387 20.06 26.46 9.60
CA SER A 387 19.54 26.96 8.33
C SER A 387 18.16 27.61 8.55
N THR A 388 17.70 28.48 7.64
CA THR A 388 16.34 29.04 7.72
C THR A 388 15.25 27.97 7.77
N PRO A 389 15.28 26.90 6.95
CA PRO A 389 14.34 25.78 7.10
C PRO A 389 14.40 25.11 8.48
N ARG A 390 15.61 24.97 9.05
CA ARG A 390 15.76 24.37 10.38
C ARG A 390 15.14 25.25 11.47
N LEU A 391 15.29 26.58 11.37
CA LEU A 391 14.62 27.51 12.27
C LEU A 391 13.09 27.42 12.14
N ILE A 392 12.55 27.12 10.95
CA ILE A 392 11.11 26.87 10.75
C ILE A 392 10.68 25.57 11.42
N GLU A 393 11.46 24.48 11.29
CA GLU A 393 11.18 23.20 11.96
C GLU A 393 11.18 23.31 13.49
N LEU A 394 12.03 24.19 14.03
CA LEU A 394 12.09 24.51 15.46
C LEU A 394 11.03 25.53 15.90
N ASP A 395 10.10 25.90 15.00
CA ASP A 395 9.07 26.92 15.20
C ASP A 395 9.61 28.30 15.65
N ARG A 396 10.86 28.61 15.27
CA ARG A 396 11.57 29.86 15.61
C ARG A 396 11.29 31.00 14.62
N GLY A 397 10.01 31.24 14.36
CA GLY A 397 9.54 32.33 13.48
C GLY A 397 9.93 33.73 13.99
N ASP A 398 10.05 33.86 15.31
CA ASP A 398 10.58 35.02 16.04
C ASP A 398 12.01 35.37 15.58
N LEU A 399 12.89 34.38 15.59
CA LEU A 399 14.31 34.52 15.27
C LEU A 399 14.52 34.76 13.77
N ILE A 400 13.74 34.11 12.93
CA ILE A 400 13.73 34.35 11.47
C ILE A 400 13.35 35.81 11.19
N GLY A 401 12.29 36.30 11.84
CA GLY A 401 11.83 37.68 11.70
C GLY A 401 12.89 38.69 12.18
N ALA A 402 13.49 38.45 13.34
CA ALA A 402 14.57 39.27 13.90
C ALA A 402 15.77 39.34 12.96
N ILE A 403 16.27 38.18 12.52
CA ILE A 403 17.43 38.06 11.63
C ILE A 403 17.19 38.78 10.30
N ALA A 404 16.02 38.61 9.70
CA ALA A 404 15.69 39.18 8.40
C ALA A 404 15.48 40.71 8.47
N ARG A 405 14.78 41.21 9.49
CA ARG A 405 14.36 42.62 9.56
C ARG A 405 15.40 43.54 10.20
N HIS A 406 16.19 43.03 11.15
CA HIS A 406 17.06 43.89 11.97
C HIS A 406 18.56 43.55 11.88
N HIS A 407 18.93 42.36 11.39
CA HIS A 407 20.33 41.90 11.44
C HIS A 407 20.92 41.50 10.07
N GLY A 408 20.33 41.99 8.97
CA GLY A 408 20.90 41.85 7.62
C GLY A 408 20.83 40.43 7.03
N GLY A 409 19.98 39.56 7.60
CA GLY A 409 19.76 38.21 7.11
C GLY A 409 20.74 37.16 7.66
N ILE A 410 20.43 35.89 7.41
CA ILE A 410 21.07 34.74 8.07
C ILE A 410 22.59 34.65 7.80
N ASN A 411 23.06 35.09 6.63
CA ASN A 411 24.49 35.08 6.29
C ASN A 411 25.26 36.20 6.98
N ALA A 412 24.65 37.37 7.18
CA ALA A 412 25.28 38.47 7.92
C ALA A 412 25.44 38.08 9.39
N VAL A 413 24.41 37.49 9.99
CA VAL A 413 24.44 36.96 11.35
C VAL A 413 25.44 35.81 11.50
N ARG A 414 25.49 34.90 10.51
CA ARG A 414 26.45 33.81 10.45
C ARG A 414 27.90 34.31 10.46
N LYS A 415 28.21 35.30 9.61
CA LYS A 415 29.52 35.96 9.59
C LYS A 415 29.82 36.66 10.91
N ARG A 416 28.84 37.36 11.49
CA ARG A 416 28.98 38.08 12.77
C ARG A 416 29.24 37.13 13.96
N LEU A 417 28.85 35.87 13.86
CA LEU A 417 29.13 34.81 14.83
C LEU A 417 30.40 33.99 14.50
N GLY A 418 31.16 34.38 13.46
CA GLY A 418 32.44 33.73 13.11
C GLY A 418 32.32 32.49 12.21
N TYR A 419 31.18 32.26 11.56
CA TYR A 419 30.95 31.12 10.70
C TYR A 419 31.03 31.48 9.20
N GLU A 420 31.51 30.54 8.38
CA GLU A 420 31.61 30.68 6.92
C GLU A 420 30.23 30.77 6.23
N PRO A 421 30.03 31.70 5.27
CA PRO A 421 28.75 31.90 4.59
C PRO A 421 28.27 30.65 3.84
N ALA A 422 26.96 30.39 3.89
CA ALA A 422 26.37 29.16 3.34
C ALA A 422 26.31 29.11 1.81
N LYS A 423 26.39 30.26 1.11
CA LYS A 423 26.42 30.34 -0.35
C LYS A 423 27.86 30.62 -0.81
N LYS A 424 28.41 29.74 -1.66
CA LYS A 424 29.66 30.02 -2.40
C LYS A 424 29.41 31.15 -3.40
N SER A 425 30.34 32.07 -3.51
CA SER A 425 30.17 33.28 -4.33
C SER A 425 30.18 32.92 -5.83
N LYS A 426 29.60 33.78 -6.67
CA LYS A 426 29.51 33.55 -8.13
C LYS A 426 30.92 33.36 -8.73
N GLU A 427 31.89 34.09 -8.18
CA GLU A 427 33.29 34.10 -8.59
C GLU A 427 33.97 32.75 -8.36
N GLN A 428 33.64 32.04 -7.27
CA GLN A 428 34.16 30.70 -7.00
C GLN A 428 33.56 29.64 -7.94
N LEU A 429 32.30 29.79 -8.36
CA LEU A 429 31.64 28.83 -9.25
C LEU A 429 32.16 28.92 -10.69
N SER A 430 32.65 30.10 -11.11
CA SER A 430 33.29 30.29 -12.41
C SER A 430 34.76 29.86 -12.46
N ASP A 431 35.43 29.65 -11.32
CA ASP A 431 36.83 29.25 -11.28
C ASP A 431 37.02 27.75 -11.56
N TRP A 432 37.72 27.42 -12.65
CA TRP A 432 38.02 26.03 -13.03
C TRP A 432 38.92 25.32 -12.02
N ASN A 433 39.89 26.02 -11.41
CA ASN A 433 40.82 25.40 -10.46
C ASN A 433 40.09 24.87 -9.23
N TRP A 434 39.07 25.60 -8.78
CA TRP A 434 38.20 25.16 -7.70
C TRP A 434 37.36 23.94 -8.10
N VAL A 435 36.74 23.97 -9.29
CA VAL A 435 35.93 22.86 -9.84
C VAL A 435 36.78 21.58 -9.98
N GLN A 436 38.00 21.70 -10.50
CA GLN A 436 38.92 20.59 -10.69
C GLN A 436 39.27 19.92 -9.34
N ARG A 437 39.63 20.69 -8.31
CA ARG A 437 39.97 20.15 -6.98
C ARG A 437 38.80 19.41 -6.34
N GLU A 438 37.57 19.89 -6.51
CA GLU A 438 36.39 19.21 -5.97
C GLU A 438 36.11 17.89 -6.73
N PHE A 439 36.28 17.84 -8.05
CA PHE A 439 36.20 16.59 -8.79
C PHE A 439 37.29 15.60 -8.38
N GLU A 440 38.54 16.03 -8.19
CA GLU A 440 39.65 15.17 -7.75
C GLU A 440 39.41 14.52 -6.39
N LYS A 441 38.71 15.19 -5.47
CA LYS A 441 38.30 14.58 -4.19
C LYS A 441 37.28 13.46 -4.41
N ILE A 442 36.23 13.74 -5.19
CA ILE A 442 35.16 12.78 -5.48
C ILE A 442 35.71 11.58 -6.26
N ILE A 443 36.59 11.81 -7.23
CA ILE A 443 37.24 10.74 -8.01
C ILE A 443 38.08 9.84 -7.11
N ARG A 444 38.81 10.40 -6.13
CA ARG A 444 39.56 9.60 -5.14
C ARG A 444 38.63 8.76 -4.27
N GLU A 445 37.50 9.32 -3.85
CA GLU A 445 36.48 8.61 -3.06
C GLU A 445 35.73 7.54 -3.86
N ASP A 446 35.56 7.73 -5.18
CA ASP A 446 34.85 6.83 -6.08
C ASP A 446 35.81 5.86 -6.84
N ASN A 447 36.94 5.49 -6.22
CA ASN A 447 37.93 4.54 -6.76
C ASN A 447 38.42 4.89 -8.19
N GLY A 448 38.71 6.17 -8.43
CA GLY A 448 39.20 6.66 -9.73
C GLY A 448 38.12 6.85 -10.79
N LYS A 449 36.83 6.66 -10.48
CA LYS A 449 35.75 6.85 -11.45
C LYS A 449 35.30 8.30 -11.51
N PHE A 450 35.21 8.86 -12.72
CA PHE A 450 34.66 10.20 -12.90
C PHE A 450 33.15 10.22 -12.57
N PRO A 451 32.70 11.10 -11.66
CA PRO A 451 31.32 11.09 -11.18
C PRO A 451 30.32 11.41 -12.29
N THR A 452 29.10 10.88 -12.14
CA THR A 452 27.96 11.22 -13.00
C THR A 452 27.13 12.36 -12.39
N GLN A 453 26.26 12.97 -13.18
CA GLN A 453 25.34 14.01 -12.69
C GLN A 453 24.49 13.50 -11.51
N ARG A 454 24.02 12.25 -11.62
CA ARG A 454 23.27 11.58 -10.56
C ARG A 454 24.11 11.41 -9.29
N ARG A 455 25.36 10.97 -9.43
CA ARG A 455 26.30 10.80 -8.30
C ARG A 455 26.55 12.12 -7.56
N LEU A 456 26.73 13.22 -8.30
CA LEU A 456 26.85 14.55 -7.68
C LEU A 456 25.58 14.93 -6.89
N GLY A 457 24.40 14.55 -7.38
CA GLY A 457 23.13 14.72 -6.66
C GLY A 457 23.05 13.89 -5.38
N GLU A 458 23.46 12.61 -5.43
CA GLU A 458 23.50 11.71 -4.27
C GLU A 458 24.46 12.24 -3.18
N LEU A 459 25.61 12.78 -3.58
CA LEU A 459 26.57 13.44 -2.68
C LEU A 459 26.13 14.83 -2.21
N ARG A 460 24.93 15.28 -2.61
CA ARG A 460 24.39 16.62 -2.34
C ARG A 460 25.33 17.76 -2.80
N LYS A 461 26.15 17.52 -3.83
CA LYS A 461 27.09 18.47 -4.44
C LYS A 461 26.42 19.29 -5.55
N THR A 462 25.21 19.78 -5.30
CA THR A 462 24.38 20.54 -6.27
C THR A 462 25.05 21.83 -6.75
N HIS A 463 25.89 22.43 -5.91
CA HIS A 463 26.68 23.61 -6.24
C HIS A 463 27.76 23.32 -7.29
N LEU A 464 28.46 22.17 -7.19
CA LEU A 464 29.44 21.74 -8.19
C LEU A 464 28.75 21.41 -9.53
N GLN A 465 27.60 20.74 -9.46
CA GLN A 465 26.75 20.48 -10.61
C GLN A 465 26.35 21.79 -11.33
N ASN A 466 25.92 22.81 -10.57
CA ASN A 466 25.58 24.12 -11.12
C ASN A 466 26.79 24.84 -11.68
N ALA A 467 27.94 24.78 -11.01
CA ALA A 467 29.19 25.40 -11.47
C ALA A 467 29.53 24.89 -12.88
N VAL A 468 29.50 23.57 -13.04
CA VAL A 468 29.86 22.89 -14.29
C VAL A 468 28.84 23.14 -15.39
N THR A 469 27.55 23.13 -15.05
CA THR A 469 26.46 23.35 -16.02
C THR A 469 26.43 24.79 -16.53
N LEU A 470 26.63 25.77 -15.64
CA LEU A 470 26.49 27.20 -15.98
C LEU A 470 27.76 27.81 -16.56
N TYR A 471 28.95 27.38 -16.12
CA TYR A 471 30.20 28.06 -16.46
C TYR A 471 31.19 27.20 -17.25
N HIS A 472 31.08 25.87 -17.23
CA HIS A 472 32.11 24.97 -17.78
C HIS A 472 31.60 23.96 -18.82
N GLY A 473 30.47 24.26 -19.46
CA GLY A 473 29.98 23.47 -20.61
C GLY A 473 29.37 22.11 -20.27
N GLY A 474 29.07 21.86 -19.00
CA GLY A 474 28.42 20.62 -18.54
C GLY A 474 29.39 19.50 -18.18
N ILE A 475 28.85 18.43 -17.58
CA ILE A 475 29.65 17.39 -16.92
C ILE A 475 30.54 16.59 -17.90
N ASN A 476 30.12 16.46 -19.16
CA ASN A 476 30.92 15.80 -20.19
C ASN A 476 32.12 16.65 -20.64
N ALA A 477 31.96 17.97 -20.69
CA ALA A 477 33.08 18.88 -20.97
C ALA A 477 34.10 18.86 -19.82
N ALA A 478 33.63 18.87 -18.57
CA ALA A 478 34.50 18.69 -17.40
C ALA A 478 35.23 17.33 -17.41
N ARG A 479 34.52 16.26 -17.77
CA ARG A 479 35.06 14.89 -17.91
C ARG A 479 36.17 14.81 -18.95
N GLN A 480 35.95 15.39 -20.14
CA GLN A 480 36.97 15.47 -21.19
C GLN A 480 38.16 16.33 -20.77
N ARG A 481 37.90 17.49 -20.15
CA ARG A 481 38.95 18.41 -19.67
C ARG A 481 39.85 17.79 -18.59
N MET A 482 39.32 16.80 -17.85
CA MET A 482 40.08 16.00 -16.89
C MET A 482 40.62 14.68 -17.46
N GLY A 483 40.50 14.43 -18.78
CA GLY A 483 41.10 13.28 -19.47
C GLY A 483 40.32 11.96 -19.40
N TYR A 484 39.04 11.97 -19.02
CA TYR A 484 38.22 10.75 -18.89
C TYR A 484 37.36 10.47 -20.13
N SER A 485 37.11 9.18 -20.41
CA SER A 485 36.26 8.74 -21.54
C SER A 485 34.77 9.03 -21.32
N LEU A 486 34.07 9.35 -22.43
CA LEU A 486 32.64 9.67 -22.43
C LEU A 486 31.76 8.43 -22.22
N PRO A 487 30.62 8.52 -21.49
CA PRO A 487 29.72 7.39 -21.23
C PRO A 487 28.95 6.85 -22.44
N SER A 488 28.81 7.64 -23.51
CA SER A 488 28.17 7.21 -24.76
C SER A 488 29.06 7.59 -25.93
N ARG A 489 29.31 6.62 -26.80
CA ARG A 489 30.06 6.79 -28.04
C ARG A 489 29.27 7.72 -28.99
N PRO A 490 29.92 8.67 -29.68
CA PRO A 490 29.28 9.43 -30.75
C PRO A 490 28.69 8.49 -31.83
N LYS A 491 27.62 8.92 -32.49
CA LYS A 491 27.01 8.15 -33.60
C LYS A 491 28.06 7.91 -34.69
N GLY A 492 28.32 6.65 -35.05
CA GLY A 492 29.34 6.27 -36.04
C GLY A 492 30.73 5.96 -35.49
N TYR A 493 30.97 6.07 -34.18
CA TYR A 493 32.30 5.79 -33.60
C TYR A 493 32.84 4.39 -33.93
N LEU A 494 31.97 3.37 -33.88
CA LEU A 494 32.33 1.95 -34.10
C LEU A 494 32.30 1.54 -35.58
N THR A 495 31.95 2.44 -36.51
CA THR A 495 32.07 2.14 -37.94
C THR A 495 33.51 2.29 -38.42
N ASN A 496 34.36 3.05 -37.70
CA ASN A 496 35.80 3.08 -37.94
C ASN A 496 36.45 1.81 -37.38
N TRP A 497 37.21 1.10 -38.22
CA TRP A 497 37.96 -0.11 -37.86
C TRP A 497 38.95 0.11 -36.71
N GLU A 498 39.68 1.23 -36.70
CA GLU A 498 40.71 1.51 -35.69
C GLU A 498 40.11 1.62 -34.28
N ASN A 499 38.94 2.24 -34.18
CA ASN A 499 38.19 2.38 -32.92
C ASN A 499 37.62 1.04 -32.46
N LEU A 500 37.09 0.23 -33.38
CA LEU A 500 36.59 -1.11 -33.07
C LEU A 500 37.73 -2.04 -32.64
N GLU A 501 38.85 -1.99 -33.34
CA GLU A 501 40.05 -2.79 -33.08
C GLU A 501 40.64 -2.50 -31.70
N SER A 502 40.82 -1.23 -31.34
CA SER A 502 41.31 -0.84 -30.00
C SER A 502 40.42 -1.37 -28.86
N GLU A 503 39.10 -1.27 -29.02
CA GLU A 503 38.15 -1.75 -28.01
C GLU A 503 38.15 -3.28 -27.91
N LEU A 504 38.23 -3.98 -29.03
CA LEU A 504 38.30 -5.45 -29.06
C LEU A 504 39.62 -5.98 -28.52
N LEU A 505 40.75 -5.30 -28.77
CA LEU A 505 42.04 -5.64 -28.20
C LEU A 505 42.02 -5.52 -26.67
N ARG A 506 41.44 -4.43 -26.14
CA ARG A 506 41.28 -4.23 -24.70
C ARG A 506 40.42 -5.33 -24.07
N ILE A 507 39.23 -5.60 -24.63
CA ILE A 507 38.32 -6.63 -24.12
C ILE A 507 38.95 -8.02 -24.21
N SER A 508 39.64 -8.33 -25.31
CA SER A 508 40.30 -9.62 -25.47
C SER A 508 41.46 -9.80 -24.48
N LYS A 509 42.17 -8.73 -24.13
CA LYS A 509 43.19 -8.75 -23.09
C LYS A 509 42.60 -8.95 -21.69
N GLU A 510 41.45 -8.35 -21.42
CA GLU A 510 40.73 -8.52 -20.14
C GLU A 510 40.17 -9.94 -19.99
N LEU A 511 39.67 -10.55 -21.07
CA LEU A 511 39.10 -11.90 -21.04
C LEU A 511 40.13 -13.02 -21.19
N GLY A 512 41.29 -12.74 -21.79
CA GLY A 512 42.28 -13.74 -22.14
C GLY A 512 41.97 -14.52 -23.43
N HIS A 513 40.83 -14.25 -24.08
CA HIS A 513 40.40 -14.80 -25.37
C HIS A 513 39.58 -13.80 -26.18
N PHE A 514 39.39 -14.10 -27.46
CA PHE A 514 38.56 -13.24 -28.32
C PHE A 514 37.07 -13.38 -27.91
N PRO A 515 36.38 -12.27 -27.60
CA PRO A 515 35.04 -12.33 -27.03
C PRO A 515 34.00 -12.90 -28.01
N SER A 516 33.14 -13.77 -27.50
CA SER A 516 31.93 -14.23 -28.18
C SER A 516 30.84 -13.15 -28.16
N LYS A 517 29.84 -13.30 -29.05
CA LYS A 517 28.67 -12.41 -29.07
C LYS A 517 27.95 -12.39 -27.72
N ILE A 518 27.86 -13.54 -27.04
CA ILE A 518 27.18 -13.67 -25.75
C ILE A 518 27.96 -12.94 -24.65
N GLU A 519 29.29 -13.04 -24.67
CA GLU A 519 30.15 -12.35 -23.70
C GLU A 519 30.10 -10.83 -23.87
N LEU A 520 30.12 -10.32 -25.11
CA LEU A 520 29.93 -8.89 -25.36
C LEU A 520 28.57 -8.40 -24.84
N VAL A 521 27.51 -9.20 -25.00
CA VAL A 521 26.18 -8.86 -24.45
C VAL A 521 26.19 -8.89 -22.92
N LYS A 522 26.83 -9.90 -22.28
CA LYS A 522 26.98 -9.98 -20.81
C LYS A 522 27.80 -8.80 -20.25
N LEU A 523 28.83 -8.36 -20.97
CA LEU A 523 29.64 -7.18 -20.65
C LEU A 523 28.94 -5.84 -20.96
N ARG A 524 27.69 -5.88 -21.42
CA ARG A 524 26.90 -4.71 -21.87
C ARG A 524 27.52 -3.94 -23.05
N GLU A 525 28.39 -4.59 -23.81
CA GLU A 525 29.02 -4.09 -25.04
C GLU A 525 28.27 -4.55 -26.29
N SER A 526 26.94 -4.61 -26.23
CA SER A 526 26.09 -5.04 -27.36
C SER A 526 26.27 -4.16 -28.62
N SER A 527 26.73 -2.92 -28.45
CA SER A 527 27.06 -2.02 -29.56
C SER A 527 28.27 -2.47 -30.37
N ILE A 528 29.28 -3.08 -29.73
CA ILE A 528 30.44 -3.69 -30.39
C ILE A 528 29.99 -4.92 -31.18
N ALA A 529 29.17 -5.78 -30.58
CA ALA A 529 28.63 -6.96 -31.25
C ALA A 529 27.81 -6.60 -32.50
N ALA A 530 27.00 -5.54 -32.41
CA ALA A 530 26.28 -5.00 -33.54
C ALA A 530 27.23 -4.43 -34.60
N ALA A 531 28.26 -3.68 -34.21
CA ALA A 531 29.21 -3.08 -35.13
C ALA A 531 30.01 -4.13 -35.93
N ILE A 532 30.48 -5.19 -35.26
CA ILE A 532 31.16 -6.33 -35.90
C ILE A 532 30.28 -6.94 -37.00
N THR A 533 29.00 -7.13 -36.69
CA THR A 533 28.05 -7.79 -37.58
C THR A 533 27.67 -6.90 -38.76
N LEU A 534 27.39 -5.62 -38.51
CA LEU A 534 26.81 -4.70 -39.49
C LEU A 534 27.85 -4.01 -40.38
N TYR A 535 29.03 -3.71 -39.85
CA TYR A 535 30.00 -2.85 -40.54
C TYR A 535 31.33 -3.53 -40.86
N HIS A 536 31.70 -4.61 -40.15
CA HIS A 536 33.05 -5.19 -40.23
C HIS A 536 33.09 -6.65 -40.69
N GLY A 537 32.00 -7.14 -41.28
CA GLY A 537 31.96 -8.44 -41.98
C GLY A 537 31.84 -9.66 -41.07
N GLY A 538 31.37 -9.49 -39.83
CA GLY A 538 30.99 -10.57 -38.93
C GLY A 538 32.11 -11.11 -38.03
N PHE A 539 31.72 -11.84 -37.00
CA PHE A 539 32.60 -12.28 -35.92
C PHE A 539 33.75 -13.16 -36.41
N LYS A 540 33.54 -14.02 -37.42
CA LYS A 540 34.59 -14.89 -37.97
C LYS A 540 35.74 -14.08 -38.56
N LYS A 541 35.42 -13.12 -39.44
CA LYS A 541 36.40 -12.26 -40.11
C LYS A 541 37.17 -11.38 -39.12
N VAL A 542 36.44 -10.74 -38.20
CA VAL A 542 37.06 -9.88 -37.19
C VAL A 542 37.93 -10.69 -36.22
N ARG A 543 37.49 -11.90 -35.84
CA ARG A 543 38.28 -12.83 -35.02
C ARG A 543 39.60 -13.21 -35.70
N GLU A 544 39.57 -13.57 -36.98
CA GLU A 544 40.78 -13.93 -37.74
C GLU A 544 41.77 -12.74 -37.81
N LEU A 545 41.27 -11.52 -38.04
CA LEU A 545 42.09 -10.30 -38.09
C LEU A 545 42.75 -10.00 -36.74
N ILE A 546 42.01 -10.15 -35.64
CA ILE A 546 42.48 -9.86 -34.29
C ILE A 546 43.36 -11.01 -33.76
N GLN A 547 43.04 -12.27 -34.00
CA GLN A 547 43.86 -13.42 -33.59
C GLN A 547 45.23 -13.44 -34.25
N ARG A 548 45.33 -13.02 -35.52
CA ARG A 548 46.62 -12.80 -36.20
C ARG A 548 47.51 -11.77 -35.50
N LYS A 549 46.93 -10.87 -34.69
CA LYS A 549 47.66 -9.85 -33.93
C LYS A 549 47.97 -10.23 -32.47
N ILE A 550 47.15 -11.08 -31.82
CA ILE A 550 47.26 -11.37 -30.37
C ILE A 550 47.74 -12.81 -30.04
N GLY A 551 47.69 -13.77 -30.98
CA GLY A 551 48.28 -15.11 -30.77
C GLY A 551 47.60 -16.00 -29.71
N VAL A 552 46.28 -15.90 -29.51
CA VAL A 552 45.54 -16.64 -28.47
C VAL A 552 44.94 -17.97 -28.97
N ARG A 553 45.03 -19.05 -28.18
CA ARG A 553 44.66 -20.46 -28.50
C ARG A 553 43.13 -20.71 -28.66
N PRO A 554 42.69 -21.78 -29.36
CA PRO A 554 41.28 -22.07 -29.62
C PRO A 554 40.52 -22.73 -28.44
N GLU A 555 39.24 -22.41 -28.32
CA GLU A 555 38.28 -22.73 -27.25
C GLU A 555 37.99 -24.24 -27.04
N SER A 556 38.31 -25.08 -28.04
CA SER A 556 38.14 -26.53 -27.97
C SER A 556 39.10 -27.21 -26.98
N GLU A 557 40.31 -26.66 -26.79
CA GLU A 557 41.28 -27.21 -25.82
C GLU A 557 40.90 -26.86 -24.37
N HIS A 558 40.16 -25.77 -24.15
CA HIS A 558 39.77 -25.31 -22.80
C HIS A 558 38.65 -26.17 -22.20
N LEU A 559 37.65 -26.55 -23.00
CA LEU A 559 36.51 -27.35 -22.53
C LEU A 559 36.88 -28.80 -22.19
N GLY A 560 37.85 -29.39 -22.90
CA GLY A 560 38.38 -30.71 -22.57
C GLY A 560 39.03 -30.75 -21.18
N SER A 561 39.78 -29.70 -20.83
CA SER A 561 40.51 -29.62 -19.55
C SER A 561 39.61 -29.47 -18.31
N LEU A 562 38.43 -28.87 -18.46
CA LEU A 562 37.45 -28.66 -17.38
C LEU A 562 36.67 -29.92 -17.02
N LEU A 563 36.47 -30.82 -17.98
CA LEU A 563 35.77 -32.09 -17.76
C LEU A 563 36.66 -33.12 -17.08
N GLU A 564 37.95 -33.17 -17.43
CA GLU A 564 38.92 -34.05 -16.78
C GLU A 564 39.13 -33.70 -15.29
N THR A 565 39.11 -32.41 -14.94
CA THR A 565 39.25 -31.94 -13.55
C THR A 565 38.05 -32.30 -12.67
N TYR A 566 36.82 -32.22 -13.20
CA TYR A 566 35.60 -32.59 -12.45
C TYR A 566 35.49 -34.09 -12.15
N VAL A 567 35.93 -34.94 -13.07
CA VAL A 567 35.89 -36.41 -12.93
C VAL A 567 36.99 -36.93 -12.00
N ASN A 568 38.18 -36.33 -12.07
CA ASN A 568 39.34 -36.78 -11.29
C ASN A 568 39.35 -36.23 -9.86
N GLY A 569 38.49 -35.26 -9.53
CA GLY A 569 38.25 -34.84 -8.16
C GLY A 569 39.40 -34.05 -7.52
N ASP A 570 40.28 -33.44 -8.33
CA ASP A 570 41.28 -32.51 -7.82
C ASP A 570 40.62 -31.15 -7.57
N GLN A 571 40.39 -30.84 -6.30
CA GLN A 571 40.11 -29.49 -5.86
C GLN A 571 41.42 -28.70 -5.92
N ASN A 572 41.55 -27.79 -6.89
CA ASN A 572 42.40 -26.63 -6.70
C ASN A 572 41.56 -25.50 -6.10
N GLU A 573 42.10 -24.91 -5.05
CA GLU A 573 41.54 -23.86 -4.18
C GLU A 573 40.93 -22.65 -4.92
#